data_AF-A0A356NKH6-F1
#
_entry.id   AF-A0A356NKH6-F1
#
_cell.length_a   1.000
_cell.length_b   1.000
_cell.length_c   1.000
_cell.angle_alpha   90.00
_cell.angle_beta   90.00
_cell.angle_gamma   90.00
#
_symmetry.space_group_name_H-M   'P 1'
#
loop_
_entity.id
_entity.type
_entity.pdbx_description
1 polymer ?
#
loop_
_entity_poly.entity_id
_entity_poly.type
_entity_poly.pdbx_seq_one_letter_code
_entity_poly.pdbx_strand_id
1 'polypeptide(L)'
;HSLANLYSLQAAEDGGHSSKQKADVYAKRASELQKNILDSLWHHPSAEDTFVFYKKRGAIDDPFFYSRLAGDNLHTGGVVDQLSLVRETVGYTPWYFSMLPHDDSQYDIAWKQFGDEMGFRQPFGMSTTEYRHDFFNEMSYGWNGRGWPFQNSVVYKAYAKYLRDYKATRSAISEEDRQLLYDHVTQYVELHGRRRSIGEWYLPRTGGYRMPGGGDVVQSLPAMGKGFGDVQDYFHSTFPDVLIEDLIGFQGSHGDSFEIHPLLPKTKWKFFYLGDLRYHGHDIDILWKEDWSSTTPGMQSKLFVWVDGKRVAQSNDLNSPLQVSLH
;
A
#
# COMPACT_ATOMS: atom_id res chain seq x y z
N HIS A 1 -0.52 -9.32 -14.59
CA HIS A 1 0.33 -9.64 -15.76
C HIS A 1 1.71 -10.22 -15.43
N SER A 2 2.12 -10.34 -14.16
CA SER A 2 3.51 -10.67 -13.77
C SER A 2 4.07 -11.96 -14.38
N LEU A 3 3.33 -13.08 -14.36
CA LEU A 3 3.79 -14.33 -14.98
C LEU A 3 3.91 -14.22 -16.50
N ALA A 4 3.04 -13.45 -17.15
CA ALA A 4 3.15 -13.21 -18.58
C ALA A 4 4.44 -12.47 -18.91
N ASN A 5 4.77 -11.42 -18.13
CA ASN A 5 6.00 -10.66 -18.30
C ASN A 5 7.24 -11.53 -18.08
N LEU A 6 7.25 -12.35 -17.02
CA LEU A 6 8.34 -13.29 -16.74
C LEU A 6 8.57 -14.26 -17.92
N TYR A 7 7.51 -14.90 -18.43
CA TYR A 7 7.65 -15.83 -19.55
C TYR A 7 8.00 -15.13 -20.87
N SER A 8 7.59 -13.87 -21.06
CA SER A 8 8.02 -13.06 -22.21
C SER A 8 9.52 -12.75 -22.18
N LEU A 9 10.05 -12.43 -21.00
CA LEU A 9 11.49 -12.22 -20.82
C LEU A 9 12.27 -13.51 -21.05
N GLN A 10 11.81 -14.61 -20.46
CA GLN A 10 12.39 -15.94 -20.71
C GLN A 10 12.38 -16.28 -22.21
N ALA A 11 11.27 -16.03 -22.92
CA ALA A 11 11.16 -16.26 -24.36
C ALA A 11 12.13 -15.40 -25.19
N ALA A 12 12.46 -14.19 -24.72
CA ALA A 12 13.43 -13.33 -25.36
C ALA A 12 14.87 -13.84 -25.19
N GLU A 13 15.17 -14.50 -24.07
CA GLU A 13 16.48 -15.11 -23.79
C GLU A 13 16.67 -16.46 -24.48
N ASP A 14 15.68 -17.35 -24.41
CA ASP A 14 15.79 -18.74 -24.88
C ASP A 14 15.31 -18.96 -26.33
N GLY A 15 14.64 -17.97 -26.94
CA GLY A 15 14.02 -18.09 -28.26
C GLY A 15 12.91 -19.16 -28.33
N GLY A 16 12.42 -19.61 -27.18
CA GLY A 16 11.62 -20.80 -26.99
C GLY A 16 10.14 -20.60 -27.28
N HIS A 17 9.61 -21.40 -28.20
CA HIS A 17 8.19 -21.40 -28.56
C HIS A 17 7.26 -21.68 -27.37
N SER A 18 7.68 -22.56 -26.45
CA SER A 18 6.92 -22.90 -25.23
C SER A 18 6.81 -21.73 -24.26
N SER A 19 7.88 -20.97 -24.05
CA SER A 19 7.91 -19.81 -23.14
C SER A 19 6.95 -18.73 -23.63
N LYS A 20 6.96 -18.45 -24.95
CA LYS A 20 6.00 -17.55 -25.60
C LYS A 20 4.55 -18.00 -25.41
N GLN A 21 4.25 -19.28 -25.62
CA GLN A 21 2.89 -19.80 -25.44
C GLN A 21 2.40 -19.63 -23.99
N LYS A 22 3.27 -19.86 -22.99
CA LYS A 22 2.91 -19.63 -21.58
C LYS A 22 2.64 -18.15 -21.31
N ALA A 23 3.47 -17.25 -21.84
CA ALA A 23 3.28 -15.82 -21.71
C ALA A 23 1.88 -15.40 -22.19
N ASP A 24 1.48 -15.87 -23.39
CA ASP A 24 0.17 -15.59 -23.98
C ASP A 24 -0.99 -16.10 -23.10
N VAL A 25 -0.87 -17.34 -22.57
CA VAL A 25 -1.89 -17.93 -21.68
C VAL A 25 -2.07 -17.11 -20.40
N TYR A 26 -0.98 -16.72 -19.75
CA TYR A 26 -1.05 -15.93 -18.52
C TYR A 26 -1.49 -14.49 -18.78
N ALA A 27 -1.13 -13.91 -19.94
CA ALA A 27 -1.60 -12.58 -20.33
C ALA A 27 -3.11 -12.58 -20.50
N LYS A 28 -3.66 -13.55 -21.25
CA LYS A 28 -5.10 -13.69 -21.46
C LYS A 28 -5.85 -13.86 -20.14
N ARG A 29 -5.40 -14.77 -19.27
CA ARG A 29 -6.03 -14.98 -17.95
C ARG A 29 -5.99 -13.73 -17.08
N ALA A 30 -4.88 -13.00 -17.09
CA ALA A 30 -4.76 -11.76 -16.33
C ALA A 30 -5.73 -10.69 -16.82
N SER A 31 -5.88 -10.52 -18.14
CA SER A 31 -6.84 -9.57 -18.73
C SER A 31 -8.29 -9.95 -18.46
N GLU A 32 -8.64 -11.24 -18.54
CA GLU A 32 -9.98 -11.73 -18.20
C GLU A 32 -10.31 -11.48 -16.72
N LEU A 33 -9.36 -11.78 -15.81
CA LEU A 33 -9.54 -11.55 -14.39
C LEU A 33 -9.62 -10.07 -14.04
N GLN A 34 -8.74 -9.24 -14.64
CA GLN A 34 -8.78 -7.78 -14.49
C GLN A 34 -10.17 -7.26 -14.84
N LYS A 35 -10.68 -7.58 -16.03
CA LYS A 35 -12.00 -7.16 -16.46
C LYS A 35 -13.09 -7.59 -15.47
N ASN A 36 -13.10 -8.86 -15.07
CA ASN A 36 -14.10 -9.37 -14.13
C ASN A 36 -14.06 -8.63 -12.79
N ILE A 37 -12.87 -8.34 -12.25
CA ILE A 37 -12.74 -7.61 -10.98
C ILE A 37 -13.23 -6.17 -11.13
N LEU A 38 -12.84 -5.46 -12.19
CA LEU A 38 -13.28 -4.09 -12.43
C LEU A 38 -14.80 -4.01 -12.59
N ASP A 39 -15.37 -4.84 -13.47
CA ASP A 39 -16.81 -4.86 -13.76
C ASP A 39 -17.64 -5.30 -12.53
N SER A 40 -17.08 -6.16 -11.67
CA SER A 40 -17.84 -6.73 -10.54
C SER A 40 -17.72 -5.93 -9.26
N LEU A 41 -16.59 -5.27 -8.99
CA LEU A 41 -16.30 -4.70 -7.67
C LEU A 41 -16.21 -3.17 -7.68
N TRP A 42 -15.86 -2.53 -8.80
CA TRP A 42 -15.86 -1.06 -8.89
C TRP A 42 -17.29 -0.55 -8.97
N HIS A 43 -17.72 0.24 -7.99
CA HIS A 43 -19.10 0.70 -7.90
C HIS A 43 -19.20 2.17 -7.49
N HIS A 44 -20.13 2.88 -8.12
CA HIS A 44 -20.54 4.22 -7.76
C HIS A 44 -21.81 4.11 -6.90
N PRO A 45 -21.77 4.50 -5.61
CA PRO A 45 -22.96 4.53 -4.78
C PRO A 45 -24.11 5.29 -5.45
N SER A 46 -25.33 4.76 -5.29
CA SER A 46 -26.55 5.22 -5.95
C SER A 46 -27.76 5.08 -5.02
N ALA A 47 -28.89 5.69 -5.40
CA ALA A 47 -30.11 5.64 -4.60
C ALA A 47 -30.77 4.24 -4.62
N GLU A 48 -30.41 3.42 -5.60
CA GLU A 48 -30.88 2.06 -5.79
C GLU A 48 -30.16 1.05 -4.88
N ASP A 49 -29.04 1.46 -4.27
CA ASP A 49 -28.27 0.58 -3.39
C ASP A 49 -29.05 0.23 -2.11
N THR A 50 -28.88 -1.02 -1.70
CA THR A 50 -29.48 -1.58 -0.48
C THR A 50 -28.38 -1.90 0.53
N PHE A 51 -28.75 -2.19 1.78
CA PHE A 51 -27.78 -2.46 2.87
C PHE A 51 -26.80 -1.29 3.12
N VAL A 52 -27.30 -0.07 3.00
CA VAL A 52 -26.53 1.17 3.20
C VAL A 52 -26.60 1.60 4.67
N PHE A 53 -25.47 1.53 5.38
CA PHE A 53 -25.39 1.82 6.81
C PHE A 53 -24.47 3.01 7.13
N TYR A 54 -24.94 4.22 6.78
CA TYR A 54 -24.22 5.50 7.00
C TYR A 54 -25.06 6.57 7.72
N LYS A 55 -26.05 6.17 8.52
CA LYS A 55 -26.98 7.08 9.18
C LYS A 55 -26.34 7.88 10.32
N LYS A 56 -25.29 7.35 10.96
CA LYS A 56 -24.65 7.97 12.13
C LYS A 56 -23.70 9.11 11.75
N ARG A 57 -23.02 9.00 10.61
CA ARG A 57 -21.89 9.87 10.25
C ARG A 57 -21.96 10.46 8.84
N GLY A 58 -22.98 10.11 8.06
CA GLY A 58 -23.15 10.56 6.68
C GLY A 58 -22.43 9.66 5.68
N ALA A 59 -23.02 9.57 4.47
CA ALA A 59 -22.44 8.88 3.32
C ALA A 59 -21.72 9.87 2.40
N ILE A 60 -20.92 9.32 1.48
CA ILE A 60 -20.36 10.03 0.32
C ILE A 60 -20.51 9.12 -0.91
N ASP A 61 -20.59 9.74 -2.07
CA ASP A 61 -20.86 9.05 -3.35
C ASP A 61 -19.57 8.72 -4.13
N ASP A 62 -18.39 8.89 -3.52
CA ASP A 62 -17.12 8.51 -4.12
C ASP A 62 -17.12 7.01 -4.47
N PRO A 63 -16.78 6.60 -5.70
CA PRO A 63 -16.73 5.20 -6.05
C PRO A 63 -15.58 4.49 -5.34
N PHE A 64 -15.74 3.17 -5.17
CA PHE A 64 -14.74 2.33 -4.52
C PHE A 64 -14.86 0.88 -4.99
N PHE A 65 -13.87 0.06 -4.66
CA PHE A 65 -13.95 -1.39 -4.83
C PHE A 65 -14.68 -2.02 -3.63
N TYR A 66 -15.94 -2.39 -3.82
CA TYR A 66 -16.77 -2.99 -2.78
C TYR A 66 -16.83 -4.51 -2.93
N SER A 67 -16.81 -5.22 -1.79
CA SER A 67 -16.98 -6.67 -1.75
C SER A 67 -18.42 -7.08 -2.09
N ARG A 68 -18.59 -8.27 -2.68
CA ARG A 68 -19.90 -8.92 -2.89
C ARG A 68 -20.22 -9.81 -1.68
N LEU A 69 -21.47 -9.79 -1.22
CA LEU A 69 -21.94 -10.41 0.04
C LEU A 69 -22.14 -11.94 -0.01
N ALA A 70 -22.21 -12.53 -1.20
CA ALA A 70 -22.29 -13.97 -1.38
C ALA A 70 -21.32 -14.43 -2.49
N GLY A 71 -20.84 -15.68 -2.36
CA GLY A 71 -19.92 -16.33 -3.29
C GLY A 71 -20.44 -17.68 -3.80
N ASP A 72 -21.70 -18.01 -3.50
CA ASP A 72 -22.31 -19.33 -3.69
C ASP A 72 -23.57 -19.32 -4.58
N ASN A 73 -23.70 -18.34 -5.47
CA ASN A 73 -24.81 -18.18 -6.43
C ASN A 73 -25.05 -19.33 -7.42
N LEU A 74 -24.38 -20.47 -7.27
CA LEU A 74 -24.74 -21.70 -7.98
C LEU A 74 -26.17 -22.19 -7.65
N HIS A 75 -26.85 -21.63 -6.64
CA HIS A 75 -28.15 -22.12 -6.17
C HIS A 75 -29.33 -21.13 -6.21
N THR A 76 -29.15 -19.86 -6.64
CA THR A 76 -30.19 -18.81 -6.51
C THR A 76 -30.87 -18.37 -7.81
N GLY A 77 -30.63 -19.05 -8.94
CA GLY A 77 -31.48 -18.89 -10.14
C GLY A 77 -31.39 -17.51 -10.82
N GLY A 78 -30.22 -16.87 -10.81
CA GLY A 78 -29.97 -15.63 -11.56
C GLY A 78 -30.04 -14.33 -10.74
N VAL A 79 -30.00 -14.43 -9.41
CA VAL A 79 -29.82 -13.26 -8.53
C VAL A 79 -28.34 -12.87 -8.55
N VAL A 80 -28.04 -11.60 -8.84
CA VAL A 80 -26.68 -11.05 -8.75
C VAL A 80 -26.34 -10.80 -7.27
N ASP A 81 -25.14 -11.21 -6.84
CA ASP A 81 -24.66 -10.95 -5.48
C ASP A 81 -24.70 -9.46 -5.15
N GLN A 82 -25.31 -9.13 -4.01
CA GLN A 82 -25.37 -7.75 -3.54
C GLN A 82 -23.98 -7.28 -3.08
N LEU A 83 -23.71 -5.98 -3.24
CA LEU A 83 -22.51 -5.37 -2.70
C LEU A 83 -22.69 -5.10 -1.20
N SER A 84 -21.60 -5.18 -0.44
CA SER A 84 -21.61 -4.91 1.01
C SER A 84 -21.75 -3.43 1.36
N LEU A 85 -21.60 -2.54 0.37
CA LEU A 85 -21.68 -1.07 0.49
C LEU A 85 -20.90 -0.51 1.68
N VAL A 86 -19.78 -1.15 2.02
CA VAL A 86 -18.80 -0.70 3.01
C VAL A 86 -17.43 -0.59 2.35
N ARG A 87 -16.76 0.57 2.44
CA ARG A 87 -15.37 0.67 1.97
C ARG A 87 -14.47 -0.01 2.99
N GLU A 88 -13.78 -1.03 2.53
CA GLU A 88 -12.77 -1.77 3.28
C GLU A 88 -11.43 -1.63 2.56
N THR A 89 -10.35 -1.53 3.30
CA THR A 89 -8.99 -1.39 2.77
C THR A 89 -8.56 -2.51 1.82
N VAL A 90 -9.23 -3.67 1.83
CA VAL A 90 -9.06 -4.72 0.80
C VAL A 90 -9.39 -4.21 -0.60
N GLY A 91 -10.21 -3.17 -0.73
CA GLY A 91 -10.49 -2.49 -1.99
C GLY A 91 -9.27 -1.80 -2.61
N TYR A 92 -8.15 -1.65 -1.89
CA TYR A 92 -6.87 -1.20 -2.47
C TYR A 92 -6.02 -2.32 -3.09
N THR A 93 -6.41 -3.59 -2.92
CA THR A 93 -5.68 -4.75 -3.44
C THR A 93 -5.43 -4.72 -4.96
N PRO A 94 -6.32 -4.18 -5.82
CA PRO A 94 -6.04 -4.00 -7.24
C PRO A 94 -4.71 -3.28 -7.54
N TRP A 95 -4.36 -2.25 -6.78
CA TRP A 95 -3.09 -1.52 -6.96
C TRP A 95 -1.87 -2.33 -6.51
N TYR A 96 -2.01 -3.18 -5.48
CA TYR A 96 -0.94 -4.07 -5.02
C TYR A 96 -0.39 -4.94 -6.16
N PHE A 97 -1.27 -5.37 -7.07
CA PHE A 97 -0.93 -6.23 -8.21
C PHE A 97 -0.69 -5.48 -9.53
N SER A 98 -0.64 -4.14 -9.52
CA SER A 98 -0.65 -3.31 -10.74
C SER A 98 -1.77 -3.73 -11.71
N MET A 99 -2.98 -3.94 -11.19
CA MET A 99 -4.09 -4.50 -11.96
C MET A 99 -4.90 -3.45 -12.73
N LEU A 100 -4.88 -2.17 -12.38
CA LEU A 100 -5.73 -1.18 -13.05
C LEU A 100 -5.14 -0.78 -14.42
N PRO A 101 -5.95 -0.24 -15.34
CA PRO A 101 -5.41 0.37 -16.56
C PRO A 101 -4.57 1.61 -16.20
N HIS A 102 -3.33 1.69 -16.69
CA HIS A 102 -2.38 2.75 -16.31
C HIS A 102 -2.85 4.17 -16.64
N ASP A 103 -3.53 4.33 -17.77
CA ASP A 103 -3.99 5.62 -18.29
C ASP A 103 -5.35 6.06 -17.74
N ASP A 104 -6.01 5.20 -16.95
CA ASP A 104 -7.36 5.45 -16.45
C ASP A 104 -7.35 5.97 -15.02
N SER A 105 -7.52 7.28 -14.88
CA SER A 105 -7.51 7.97 -13.60
C SER A 105 -8.79 7.86 -12.80
N GLN A 106 -9.86 7.22 -13.33
CA GLN A 106 -11.16 7.22 -12.64
C GLN A 106 -11.10 6.54 -11.26
N TYR A 107 -10.16 5.60 -11.08
CA TYR A 107 -9.99 4.85 -9.86
C TYR A 107 -9.24 5.61 -8.76
N ASP A 108 -8.47 6.65 -9.12
CA ASP A 108 -7.61 7.39 -8.19
C ASP A 108 -8.37 8.03 -7.03
N ILE A 109 -9.65 8.35 -7.26
CA ILE A 109 -10.55 8.92 -6.26
C ILE A 109 -10.62 8.06 -4.98
N ALA A 110 -10.45 6.74 -5.11
CA ALA A 110 -10.42 5.82 -3.97
C ALA A 110 -9.35 6.22 -2.94
N TRP A 111 -8.18 6.70 -3.38
CA TRP A 111 -7.08 7.08 -2.51
C TRP A 111 -7.37 8.30 -1.64
N LYS A 112 -8.41 9.10 -1.95
CA LYS A 112 -8.87 10.15 -1.02
C LYS A 112 -9.25 9.55 0.33
N GLN A 113 -9.84 8.35 0.34
CA GLN A 113 -10.28 7.70 1.57
C GLN A 113 -9.09 7.23 2.43
N PHE A 114 -7.91 7.01 1.85
CA PHE A 114 -6.69 6.65 2.61
C PHE A 114 -6.16 7.82 3.46
N GLY A 115 -6.38 9.07 3.01
CA GLY A 115 -6.01 10.29 3.73
C GLY A 115 -7.13 10.93 4.56
N ASP A 116 -8.35 10.40 4.48
CA ASP A 116 -9.54 10.96 5.12
C ASP A 116 -9.77 10.36 6.52
N GLU A 117 -9.99 11.22 7.52
CA GLU A 117 -10.25 10.82 8.92
C GLU A 117 -11.58 10.06 9.09
N MET A 118 -12.53 10.37 8.21
CA MET A 118 -13.80 9.67 8.13
C MET A 118 -13.69 8.44 7.20
N GLY A 119 -12.61 8.35 6.42
CA GLY A 119 -12.18 7.17 5.69
C GLY A 119 -11.32 6.26 6.55
N PHE A 120 -10.10 5.97 6.09
CA PHE A 120 -9.18 5.01 6.73
C PHE A 120 -8.08 5.66 7.57
N ARG A 121 -7.84 6.97 7.47
CA ARG A 121 -6.82 7.66 8.26
C ARG A 121 -7.30 7.79 9.69
N GLN A 122 -6.54 7.29 10.66
CA GLN A 122 -6.93 7.38 12.06
C GLN A 122 -5.78 7.91 12.93
N PRO A 123 -6.05 8.38 14.16
CA PRO A 123 -5.03 8.95 15.02
C PRO A 123 -3.83 8.03 15.33
N PHE A 124 -4.02 6.72 15.34
CA PHE A 124 -3.01 5.71 15.69
C PHE A 124 -2.69 4.73 14.55
N GLY A 125 -2.89 5.15 13.30
CA GLY A 125 -2.62 4.35 12.11
C GLY A 125 -3.80 4.29 11.17
N MET A 126 -3.97 3.15 10.51
CA MET A 126 -5.03 2.94 9.53
C MET A 126 -6.09 1.97 10.08
N SER A 127 -7.37 2.21 9.77
CA SER A 127 -8.43 1.23 10.01
C SER A 127 -8.65 0.32 8.80
N THR A 128 -9.11 -0.91 9.05
CA THR A 128 -9.47 -1.87 7.97
C THR A 128 -10.75 -1.49 7.23
N THR A 129 -11.64 -0.75 7.88
CA THR A 129 -12.93 -0.26 7.35
C THR A 129 -13.02 1.25 7.51
N GLU A 130 -13.76 1.93 6.65
CA GLU A 130 -13.96 3.38 6.77
C GLU A 130 -14.72 3.76 8.06
N TYR A 131 -14.30 4.84 8.70
CA TYR A 131 -14.88 5.27 9.97
C TYR A 131 -16.33 5.75 9.85
N ARG A 132 -16.76 6.22 8.67
CA ARG A 132 -18.15 6.63 8.40
C ARG A 132 -19.15 5.52 8.66
N HIS A 133 -18.81 4.28 8.34
CA HIS A 133 -19.75 3.16 8.39
C HIS A 133 -20.35 2.96 9.79
N ASP A 134 -21.67 2.79 9.89
CA ASP A 134 -22.40 2.74 11.17
C ASP A 134 -21.95 1.60 12.07
N PHE A 135 -21.42 0.52 11.46
CA PHE A 135 -20.91 -0.68 12.11
C PHE A 135 -19.38 -0.72 12.22
N PHE A 136 -18.71 0.42 12.03
CA PHE A 136 -17.27 0.53 12.26
C PHE A 136 -16.87 0.00 13.65
N ASN A 137 -16.05 -1.04 13.66
CA ASN A 137 -15.53 -1.74 14.83
C ASN A 137 -16.64 -2.15 15.83
N GLU A 138 -17.84 -2.46 15.32
CA GLU A 138 -18.95 -2.98 16.12
C GLU A 138 -18.80 -4.49 16.35
N MET A 139 -19.29 -5.02 17.48
CA MET A 139 -19.50 -6.46 17.73
C MET A 139 -18.26 -7.37 17.47
N SER A 140 -17.43 -7.57 18.50
CA SER A 140 -16.35 -8.59 18.58
C SER A 140 -15.01 -8.29 17.87
N TYR A 141 -14.05 -9.17 18.13
CA TYR A 141 -12.74 -9.30 17.52
C TYR A 141 -12.83 -9.57 16.00
N GLY A 142 -12.48 -8.61 15.15
CA GLY A 142 -12.71 -8.69 13.70
C GLY A 142 -12.01 -7.62 12.86
N TRP A 143 -12.21 -7.73 11.55
CA TRP A 143 -11.61 -6.93 10.47
C TRP A 143 -12.48 -5.75 10.01
N ASN A 144 -13.43 -5.32 10.84
CA ASN A 144 -14.45 -4.33 10.52
C ASN A 144 -14.12 -2.91 11.03
N GLY A 145 -12.83 -2.58 11.22
CA GLY A 145 -12.42 -1.25 11.70
C GLY A 145 -11.16 -1.21 12.56
N ARG A 146 -10.71 -2.33 13.13
CA ARG A 146 -9.38 -2.42 13.77
C ARG A 146 -8.26 -2.21 12.76
N GLY A 147 -7.10 -1.79 13.22
CA GLY A 147 -5.89 -1.83 12.42
C GLY A 147 -5.29 -3.23 12.44
N TRP A 148 -4.81 -3.71 11.29
CA TRP A 148 -4.20 -5.02 11.14
C TRP A 148 -2.90 -4.88 10.35
N PRO A 149 -1.73 -5.18 10.94
CA PRO A 149 -0.42 -5.10 10.27
C PRO A 149 -0.36 -5.75 8.89
N PHE A 150 -1.02 -6.89 8.69
CA PHE A 150 -1.14 -7.52 7.37
C PHE A 150 -1.70 -6.54 6.32
N GLN A 151 -2.78 -5.85 6.68
CA GLN A 151 -3.42 -4.91 5.77
C GLN A 151 -2.63 -3.62 5.60
N ASN A 152 -1.88 -3.19 6.63
CA ASN A 152 -0.90 -2.12 6.48
C ASN A 152 0.12 -2.48 5.38
N SER A 153 0.68 -3.69 5.38
CA SER A 153 1.62 -4.14 4.35
C SER A 153 1.02 -4.11 2.94
N VAL A 154 -0.23 -4.57 2.79
CA VAL A 154 -0.94 -4.54 1.50
C VAL A 154 -1.21 -3.11 1.05
N VAL A 155 -1.79 -2.26 1.89
CA VAL A 155 -2.20 -0.90 1.48
C VAL A 155 -1.00 0.00 1.23
N TYR A 156 0.06 -0.09 2.04
CA TYR A 156 1.24 0.76 1.87
C TYR A 156 1.97 0.43 0.56
N LYS A 157 2.15 -0.86 0.26
CA LYS A 157 2.69 -1.29 -1.02
C LYS A 157 1.78 -0.91 -2.18
N ALA A 158 0.47 -1.09 -2.04
CA ALA A 158 -0.52 -0.69 -3.05
C ALA A 158 -0.46 0.81 -3.33
N TYR A 159 -0.30 1.65 -2.31
CA TYR A 159 -0.19 3.09 -2.46
C TYR A 159 1.14 3.49 -3.12
N ALA A 160 2.25 2.87 -2.71
CA ALA A 160 3.53 3.09 -3.37
C ALA A 160 3.51 2.72 -4.86
N LYS A 161 2.87 1.60 -5.21
CA LYS A 161 2.64 1.18 -6.60
C LYS A 161 1.68 2.11 -7.33
N TYR A 162 0.62 2.59 -6.70
CA TYR A 162 -0.23 3.65 -7.25
C TYR A 162 0.61 4.87 -7.65
N LEU A 163 1.45 5.38 -6.75
CA LEU A 163 2.25 6.57 -7.01
C LEU A 163 3.21 6.37 -8.18
N ARG A 164 3.96 5.25 -8.20
CA ARG A 164 4.99 4.99 -9.23
C ARG A 164 4.43 4.48 -10.55
N ASP A 165 3.54 3.51 -10.51
CA ASP A 165 3.10 2.79 -11.71
C ASP A 165 1.99 3.55 -12.44
N TYR A 166 1.23 4.41 -11.75
CA TYR A 166 0.03 5.06 -12.30
C TYR A 166 0.08 6.57 -12.23
N LYS A 167 0.29 7.14 -11.03
CA LYS A 167 0.25 8.59 -10.88
C LYS A 167 1.39 9.23 -11.65
N ALA A 168 2.61 8.70 -11.53
CA ALA A 168 3.81 9.22 -12.18
C ALA A 168 3.75 9.20 -13.72
N THR A 169 2.98 8.29 -14.32
CA THR A 169 2.82 8.24 -15.80
C THR A 169 1.87 9.33 -16.31
N ARG A 170 0.96 9.82 -15.44
CA ARG A 170 -0.07 10.81 -15.80
C ARG A 170 0.22 12.21 -15.26
N SER A 171 0.95 12.32 -14.15
CA SER A 171 1.22 13.56 -13.42
C SER A 171 2.41 13.42 -12.47
N ALA A 172 2.93 14.52 -11.93
CA ALA A 172 3.96 14.44 -10.90
C ALA A 172 3.39 13.86 -9.59
N ILE A 173 4.14 12.97 -8.93
CA ILE A 173 3.90 12.61 -7.53
C ILE A 173 4.20 13.85 -6.68
N SER A 174 3.25 14.32 -5.87
CA SER A 174 3.40 15.53 -5.06
C SER A 174 4.08 15.25 -3.71
N GLU A 175 4.48 16.31 -3.00
CA GLU A 175 5.01 16.15 -1.64
C GLU A 175 3.92 15.66 -0.68
N GLU A 176 2.66 16.05 -0.88
CA GLU A 176 1.52 15.57 -0.09
C GLU A 176 1.30 14.07 -0.27
N ASP A 177 1.48 13.54 -1.48
CA ASP A 177 1.38 12.11 -1.73
C ASP A 177 2.41 11.33 -0.90
N ARG A 178 3.67 11.79 -0.93
CA ARG A 178 4.78 11.21 -0.16
C ARG A 178 4.56 11.38 1.34
N GLN A 179 4.07 12.54 1.75
CA GLN A 179 3.78 12.85 3.14
C GLN A 179 2.71 11.90 3.69
N LEU A 180 1.68 11.60 2.91
CA LEU A 180 0.63 10.67 3.31
C LEU A 180 1.19 9.26 3.56
N LEU A 181 2.02 8.72 2.66
CA LEU A 181 2.69 7.43 2.88
C LEU A 181 3.58 7.49 4.14
N TYR A 182 4.41 8.53 4.25
CA TYR A 182 5.33 8.71 5.37
C TYR A 182 4.61 8.79 6.72
N ASP A 183 3.49 9.51 6.79
CA ASP A 183 2.70 9.64 8.03
C ASP A 183 2.15 8.30 8.49
N HIS A 184 1.57 7.52 7.56
CA HIS A 184 1.07 6.18 7.83
C HIS A 184 2.19 5.23 8.28
N VAL A 185 3.33 5.21 7.57
CA VAL A 185 4.50 4.41 7.94
C VAL A 185 5.03 4.82 9.32
N THR A 186 5.09 6.12 9.62
CA THR A 186 5.54 6.64 10.91
C THR A 186 4.61 6.22 12.04
N GLN A 187 3.29 6.35 11.86
CA GLN A 187 2.32 5.85 12.84
C GLN A 187 2.49 4.35 13.08
N TYR A 188 2.74 3.56 12.04
CA TYR A 188 2.99 2.13 12.17
C TYR A 188 4.29 1.82 12.93
N VAL A 189 5.36 2.59 12.73
CA VAL A 189 6.59 2.51 13.54
C VAL A 189 6.30 2.84 15.00
N GLU A 190 5.54 3.90 15.28
CA GLU A 190 5.17 4.29 16.64
C GLU A 190 4.42 3.17 17.38
N LEU A 191 3.66 2.33 16.66
CA LEU A 191 2.88 1.22 17.25
C LEU A 191 3.76 0.13 17.90
N HIS A 192 5.00 -0.03 17.43
CA HIS A 192 5.95 -1.00 18.00
C HIS A 192 6.41 -0.60 19.42
N GLY A 193 6.20 0.68 19.78
CA GLY A 193 6.45 1.22 21.11
C GLY A 193 7.85 0.91 21.65
N ARG A 194 7.97 0.85 22.98
CA ARG A 194 9.25 0.56 23.66
C ARG A 194 9.65 -0.91 23.61
N ARG A 195 8.68 -1.81 23.46
CA ARG A 195 8.90 -3.27 23.44
C ARG A 195 9.48 -3.75 22.12
N ARG A 196 9.36 -2.95 21.04
CA ARG A 196 9.82 -3.30 19.68
C ARG A 196 9.28 -4.65 19.20
N SER A 197 8.05 -4.99 19.60
CA SER A 197 7.33 -6.18 19.12
C SER A 197 6.33 -5.76 18.06
N ILE A 198 6.06 -6.67 17.13
CA ILE A 198 4.87 -6.65 16.28
C ILE A 198 3.76 -7.46 16.96
N GLY A 199 2.50 -7.14 16.69
CA GLY A 199 1.37 -7.93 17.17
C GLY A 199 0.29 -8.11 16.11
N GLU A 200 -0.78 -8.80 16.47
CA GLU A 200 -1.77 -9.23 15.49
C GLU A 200 -2.67 -8.10 14.97
N TRP A 201 -3.02 -7.15 15.83
CA TRP A 201 -3.94 -6.04 15.54
C TRP A 201 -3.67 -4.86 16.47
N TYR A 202 -4.24 -3.69 16.17
CA TYR A 202 -4.22 -2.50 17.03
C TYR A 202 -5.54 -1.73 16.93
N LEU A 203 -5.80 -0.85 17.91
CA LEU A 203 -6.92 0.09 17.84
C LEU A 203 -6.45 1.39 17.16
N PRO A 204 -7.04 1.76 16.02
CA PRO A 204 -6.55 2.90 15.26
C PRO A 204 -7.01 4.24 15.85
N ARG A 205 -7.95 4.24 16.81
CA ARG A 205 -8.45 5.43 17.52
C ARG A 205 -8.88 5.11 18.95
N THR A 206 -8.96 6.12 19.82
CA THR A 206 -9.52 5.97 21.17
C THR A 206 -11.04 5.78 21.13
N GLY A 207 -11.58 5.03 22.09
CA GLY A 207 -13.01 4.83 22.25
C GLY A 207 -13.34 3.47 22.85
N GLY A 208 -14.44 3.39 23.59
CA GLY A 208 -15.00 2.14 24.09
C GLY A 208 -16.06 1.56 23.15
N TYR A 209 -16.26 0.25 23.21
CA TYR A 209 -17.35 -0.42 22.53
C TYR A 209 -18.54 -0.61 23.48
N ARG A 210 -19.77 -0.55 22.95
CA ARG A 210 -20.99 -0.89 23.67
C ARG A 210 -21.58 -2.18 23.07
N MET A 211 -21.45 -3.29 23.78
CA MET A 211 -22.12 -4.54 23.40
C MET A 211 -23.64 -4.35 23.48
N PRO A 212 -24.45 -4.89 22.55
CA PRO A 212 -25.90 -4.98 22.76
C PRO A 212 -26.17 -5.78 24.04
N GLY A 213 -26.75 -5.13 25.05
CA GLY A 213 -27.03 -5.72 26.36
C GLY A 213 -25.84 -5.77 27.35
N GLY A 214 -24.69 -5.21 27.01
CA GLY A 214 -23.53 -5.08 27.90
C GLY A 214 -23.15 -3.62 28.16
N GLY A 215 -22.52 -3.36 29.32
CA GLY A 215 -22.03 -2.03 29.69
C GLY A 215 -20.89 -1.52 28.79
N ASP A 216 -20.48 -0.27 29.01
CA ASP A 216 -19.38 0.35 28.27
C ASP A 216 -18.08 -0.44 28.49
N VAL A 217 -17.50 -0.97 27.42
CA VAL A 217 -16.15 -1.54 27.45
C VAL A 217 -15.19 -0.37 27.26
N VAL A 218 -14.56 0.11 28.32
CA VAL A 218 -13.50 1.14 28.23
C VAL A 218 -12.24 0.48 27.65
N GLN A 219 -11.99 0.68 26.35
CA GLN A 219 -10.94 -0.01 25.58
C GLN A 219 -9.61 0.77 25.46
N SER A 220 -9.42 1.80 26.29
CA SER A 220 -8.15 2.49 26.40
C SER A 220 -7.92 2.89 27.85
N LEU A 221 -7.05 2.16 28.56
CA LEU A 221 -6.30 2.83 29.61
C LEU A 221 -5.25 3.69 28.90
N PRO A 222 -5.17 5.01 29.17
CA PRO A 222 -4.07 5.86 28.71
C PRO A 222 -2.68 5.27 29.00
N ALA A 223 -2.59 4.36 29.97
CA ALA A 223 -1.39 3.63 30.36
C ALA A 223 -0.95 2.51 29.39
N MET A 224 -1.80 2.03 28.47
CA MET A 224 -1.49 0.90 27.56
C MET A 224 -1.03 1.34 26.16
N GLY A 225 -1.14 2.63 25.83
CA GLY A 225 -0.51 3.26 24.67
C GLY A 225 -1.02 2.81 23.29
N LYS A 226 -0.42 3.42 22.26
CA LYS A 226 -0.51 3.08 20.84
C LYS A 226 0.11 1.69 20.58
N GLY A 227 -0.27 0.64 21.29
CA GLY A 227 0.37 -0.67 21.20
C GLY A 227 -0.42 -1.64 20.34
N PHE A 228 0.24 -2.69 19.88
CA PHE A 228 -0.46 -3.87 19.37
C PHE A 228 -1.19 -4.61 20.51
N GLY A 229 -2.15 -5.47 20.14
CA GLY A 229 -2.83 -6.38 21.06
C GLY A 229 -1.89 -7.39 21.71
N ASP A 230 -2.44 -8.32 22.48
CA ASP A 230 -1.67 -9.15 23.42
C ASP A 230 -0.72 -10.17 22.77
N VAL A 231 -0.87 -10.45 21.47
CA VAL A 231 0.01 -11.33 20.72
C VAL A 231 1.30 -10.60 20.36
N GLN A 232 2.44 -11.20 20.70
CA GLN A 232 3.78 -10.66 20.42
C GLN A 232 4.45 -11.46 19.31
N ASP A 233 5.41 -10.82 18.63
CA ASP A 233 6.22 -11.37 17.53
C ASP A 233 5.38 -12.05 16.43
N TYR A 234 4.18 -11.53 16.17
CA TYR A 234 3.24 -12.11 15.22
C TYR A 234 3.67 -11.90 13.76
N PHE A 235 4.13 -12.97 13.11
CA PHE A 235 4.61 -12.90 11.73
C PHE A 235 3.49 -13.05 10.70
N HIS A 236 2.75 -11.96 10.50
CA HIS A 236 1.65 -11.89 9.52
C HIS A 236 1.68 -10.58 8.73
N SER A 237 2.83 -9.93 8.64
CA SER A 237 3.01 -8.65 7.97
C SER A 237 4.45 -8.46 7.55
N THR A 238 4.66 -7.55 6.62
CA THR A 238 5.98 -7.05 6.20
C THR A 238 6.17 -5.59 6.65
N PHE A 239 7.43 -5.16 6.73
CA PHE A 239 7.79 -3.77 7.03
C PHE A 239 9.14 -3.35 6.41
N PRO A 240 10.20 -4.19 6.42
CA PRO A 240 11.47 -3.80 5.80
C PRO A 240 11.35 -3.48 4.30
N ASP A 241 10.45 -4.15 3.58
CA ASP A 241 10.15 -3.87 2.18
C ASP A 241 9.59 -2.46 1.97
N VAL A 242 8.78 -1.94 2.90
CA VAL A 242 8.28 -0.56 2.84
C VAL A 242 9.41 0.45 3.01
N LEU A 243 10.42 0.13 3.82
CA LEU A 243 11.60 0.99 3.96
C LEU A 243 12.49 0.92 2.72
N ILE A 244 12.86 -0.29 2.29
CA ILE A 244 13.84 -0.53 1.24
C ILE A 244 13.27 -0.17 -0.13
N GLU A 245 12.11 -0.75 -0.48
CA GLU A 245 11.53 -0.57 -1.80
C GLU A 245 10.73 0.73 -1.90
N ASP A 246 10.07 1.18 -0.83
CA ASP A 246 9.14 2.31 -0.94
C ASP A 246 9.75 3.64 -0.49
N LEU A 247 10.16 3.78 0.77
CA LEU A 247 10.75 5.04 1.24
C LEU A 247 12.12 5.31 0.57
N ILE A 248 13.04 4.35 0.64
CA ILE A 248 14.37 4.44 0.00
C ILE A 248 14.26 4.26 -1.51
N GLY A 249 13.30 3.47 -1.99
CA GLY A 249 12.98 3.43 -3.42
C GLY A 249 13.70 2.39 -4.25
N PHE A 250 14.33 1.36 -3.66
CA PHE A 250 14.98 0.31 -4.46
C PHE A 250 13.94 -0.53 -5.21
N GLN A 251 13.92 -0.44 -6.54
CA GLN A 251 13.02 -1.17 -7.42
C GLN A 251 13.83 -2.13 -8.28
N GLY A 252 13.79 -3.41 -7.92
CA GLY A 252 14.39 -4.48 -8.70
C GLY A 252 13.71 -4.64 -10.06
N SER A 253 14.47 -5.08 -11.05
CA SER A 253 13.97 -5.51 -12.35
C SER A 253 14.36 -6.97 -12.60
N HIS A 254 13.86 -7.57 -13.68
CA HIS A 254 14.31 -8.92 -14.04
C HIS A 254 15.67 -8.92 -14.74
N GLY A 255 16.03 -7.82 -15.41
CA GLY A 255 17.33 -7.69 -16.06
C GLY A 255 18.42 -7.29 -15.07
N ASP A 256 19.63 -7.11 -15.58
CA ASP A 256 20.80 -6.66 -14.81
C ASP A 256 20.79 -5.14 -14.57
N SER A 257 19.66 -4.66 -14.03
CA SER A 257 19.44 -3.28 -13.68
C SER A 257 18.42 -3.16 -12.54
N PHE A 258 18.40 -1.98 -11.92
CA PHE A 258 17.40 -1.58 -10.94
C PHE A 258 17.18 -0.07 -11.01
N GLU A 259 16.09 0.41 -10.42
CA GLU A 259 15.81 1.84 -10.26
C GLU A 259 15.87 2.21 -8.77
N ILE A 260 16.40 3.41 -8.47
CA ILE A 260 16.15 4.08 -7.19
C ILE A 260 15.13 5.19 -7.41
N HIS A 261 13.93 5.02 -6.87
CA HIS A 261 12.85 6.00 -6.95
C HIS A 261 12.20 6.22 -5.57
N PRO A 262 12.83 7.06 -4.72
CA PRO A 262 12.41 7.26 -3.34
C PRO A 262 11.04 7.93 -3.23
N LEU A 263 10.16 7.39 -2.39
CA LEU A 263 8.91 8.04 -1.97
C LEU A 263 9.03 8.76 -0.62
N LEU A 264 10.25 8.82 -0.06
CA LEU A 264 10.56 9.62 1.12
C LEU A 264 10.37 11.13 0.84
N PRO A 265 9.60 11.88 1.64
CA PRO A 265 9.52 13.34 1.49
C PRO A 265 10.87 13.99 1.79
N LYS A 266 11.25 15.00 1.00
CA LYS A 266 12.60 15.62 1.05
C LYS A 266 12.96 16.21 2.41
N THR A 267 11.96 16.61 3.19
CA THR A 267 12.11 17.32 4.46
C THR A 267 12.25 16.41 5.68
N LYS A 268 12.12 15.08 5.52
CA LYS A 268 12.04 14.16 6.67
C LYS A 268 13.37 13.64 7.13
N TRP A 269 14.21 13.14 6.21
CA TRP A 269 15.52 12.59 6.58
C TRP A 269 16.64 13.43 6.00
N LYS A 270 17.47 13.97 6.89
CA LYS A 270 18.70 14.67 6.52
C LYS A 270 19.74 13.74 5.88
N PHE A 271 19.62 12.44 6.17
CA PHE A 271 20.57 11.42 5.76
C PHE A 271 19.95 10.02 5.83
N PHE A 272 20.31 9.14 4.91
CA PHE A 272 20.19 7.69 5.09
C PHE A 272 21.30 6.96 4.34
N TYR A 273 21.63 5.76 4.82
CA TYR A 273 22.50 4.81 4.16
C TYR A 273 21.85 3.44 4.20
N LEU A 274 21.75 2.78 3.04
CA LEU A 274 21.42 1.37 2.92
C LEU A 274 22.58 0.70 2.21
N GLY A 275 23.32 -0.13 2.94
CA GLY A 275 24.40 -0.96 2.42
C GLY A 275 24.11 -2.45 2.60
N ASP A 276 25.07 -3.28 2.20
CA ASP A 276 24.99 -4.74 2.25
C ASP A 276 23.74 -5.31 1.54
N LEU A 277 23.20 -4.57 0.57
CA LEU A 277 22.08 -5.04 -0.25
C LEU A 277 22.63 -5.91 -1.38
N ARG A 278 22.41 -7.23 -1.27
CA ARG A 278 22.81 -8.19 -2.31
C ARG A 278 21.74 -8.25 -3.40
N TYR A 279 22.09 -7.87 -4.63
CA TYR A 279 21.17 -7.90 -5.76
C TYR A 279 21.88 -8.43 -7.01
N HIS A 280 21.32 -9.49 -7.60
CA HIS A 280 21.86 -10.14 -8.82
C HIS A 280 23.36 -10.49 -8.74
N GLY A 281 23.85 -10.83 -7.53
CA GLY A 281 25.26 -11.16 -7.35
C GLY A 281 26.21 -9.95 -7.24
N HIS A 282 25.67 -8.75 -7.02
CA HIS A 282 26.42 -7.54 -6.74
C HIS A 282 26.05 -6.95 -5.37
N ASP A 283 27.01 -6.24 -4.77
CA ASP A 283 26.78 -5.50 -3.52
C ASP A 283 26.39 -4.06 -3.85
N ILE A 284 25.23 -3.63 -3.33
CA ILE A 284 24.64 -2.33 -3.61
C ILE A 284 24.65 -1.46 -2.36
N ASP A 285 25.16 -0.24 -2.52
CA ASP A 285 25.11 0.80 -1.50
C ASP A 285 24.33 2.01 -2.01
N ILE A 286 23.45 2.55 -1.18
CA ILE A 286 22.64 3.74 -1.47
C ILE A 286 22.82 4.74 -0.33
N LEU A 287 23.19 5.97 -0.68
CA LEU A 287 23.42 7.03 0.28
C LEU A 287 22.68 8.30 -0.13
N TRP A 288 21.85 8.82 0.76
CA TRP A 288 21.33 10.18 0.65
C TRP A 288 21.90 11.05 1.76
N LYS A 289 22.25 12.28 1.43
CA LYS A 289 22.53 13.32 2.40
C LYS A 289 22.02 14.66 1.89
N GLU A 290 21.26 15.37 2.72
CA GLU A 290 20.74 16.70 2.45
C GLU A 290 21.88 17.72 2.31
N ASP A 291 22.85 17.68 3.23
CA ASP A 291 24.00 18.60 3.24
C ASP A 291 25.34 17.90 3.52
N TRP A 292 26.36 18.21 2.73
CA TRP A 292 27.69 17.58 2.83
C TRP A 292 28.66 18.35 3.73
N SER A 293 28.58 19.68 3.72
CA SER A 293 29.40 20.59 4.51
C SER A 293 28.53 21.47 5.39
N SER A 294 28.86 21.57 6.68
CA SER A 294 28.20 22.49 7.63
C SER A 294 28.60 23.95 7.44
N THR A 295 29.65 24.22 6.67
CA THR A 295 30.18 25.58 6.44
C THR A 295 29.81 26.14 5.07
N THR A 296 29.23 25.31 4.20
CA THR A 296 28.77 25.73 2.88
C THR A 296 27.25 25.91 2.93
N PRO A 297 26.70 27.12 2.73
CA PRO A 297 25.26 27.32 2.70
C PRO A 297 24.61 26.67 1.46
N GLY A 298 23.38 26.18 1.61
CA GLY A 298 22.55 25.65 0.52
C GLY A 298 22.43 24.13 0.53
N MET A 299 21.34 23.61 -0.08
CA MET A 299 21.01 22.18 -0.20
C MET A 299 22.04 21.48 -1.09
N GLN A 300 23.12 20.97 -0.49
CA GLN A 300 24.20 20.26 -1.20
C GLN A 300 23.79 18.82 -1.54
N SER A 301 22.50 18.61 -1.75
CA SER A 301 21.89 17.32 -1.59
C SER A 301 22.35 16.34 -2.64
N LYS A 302 22.72 15.13 -2.21
CA LYS A 302 23.17 14.07 -3.09
C LYS A 302 22.59 12.73 -2.68
N LEU A 303 22.00 12.05 -3.66
CA LEU A 303 21.82 10.62 -3.67
C LEU A 303 23.00 10.01 -4.44
N PHE A 304 23.62 9.00 -3.89
CA PHE A 304 24.69 8.25 -4.53
C PHE A 304 24.38 6.76 -4.48
N VAL A 305 24.78 6.06 -5.53
CA VAL A 305 24.65 4.60 -5.65
C VAL A 305 25.98 3.99 -6.03
N TRP A 306 26.36 2.92 -5.34
CA TRP A 306 27.53 2.10 -5.67
C TRP A 306 27.12 0.68 -6.01
N VAL A 307 27.90 0.07 -6.90
CA VAL A 307 27.87 -1.36 -7.24
C VAL A 307 29.30 -1.87 -7.03
N ASP A 308 29.47 -2.87 -6.17
CA ASP A 308 30.77 -3.46 -5.81
C ASP A 308 31.83 -2.41 -5.42
N GLY A 309 31.43 -1.45 -4.58
CA GLY A 309 32.30 -0.38 -4.09
C GLY A 309 32.63 0.71 -5.12
N LYS A 310 32.10 0.64 -6.36
CA LYS A 310 32.27 1.68 -7.39
C LYS A 310 31.00 2.52 -7.50
N ARG A 311 31.15 3.85 -7.43
CA ARG A 311 30.02 4.76 -7.59
C ARG A 311 29.56 4.78 -9.05
N VAL A 312 28.34 4.34 -9.32
CA VAL A 312 27.79 4.21 -10.67
C VAL A 312 26.74 5.27 -11.01
N ALA A 313 26.06 5.83 -10.01
CA ALA A 313 24.99 6.79 -10.23
C ALA A 313 24.90 7.85 -9.13
N GLN A 314 24.33 9.01 -9.47
CA GLN A 314 24.07 10.09 -8.53
C GLN A 314 22.85 10.93 -8.94
N SER A 315 22.19 11.56 -7.98
CA SER A 315 21.16 12.58 -8.21
C SER A 315 21.31 13.73 -7.23
N ASN A 316 21.00 14.96 -7.66
CA ASN A 316 20.89 16.12 -6.76
C ASN A 316 19.51 16.21 -6.09
N ASP A 317 18.52 15.52 -6.65
CA ASP A 317 17.15 15.49 -6.17
C ASP A 317 16.84 14.08 -5.63
N LEU A 318 16.43 14.00 -4.36
CA LEU A 318 16.02 12.75 -3.71
C LEU A 318 14.95 12.01 -4.50
N ASN A 319 13.96 12.71 -5.07
CA ASN A 319 12.78 12.06 -5.63
C ASN A 319 12.83 11.93 -7.15
N SER A 320 13.94 12.28 -7.80
CA SER A 320 14.14 11.97 -9.21
C SER A 320 14.51 10.49 -9.37
N PRO A 321 13.80 9.72 -10.22
CA PRO A 321 14.14 8.33 -10.49
C PRO A 321 15.56 8.19 -11.05
N LEU A 322 16.31 7.22 -10.55
CA LEU A 322 17.69 6.97 -10.94
C LEU A 322 17.84 5.52 -11.40
N GLN A 323 17.95 5.32 -12.71
CA GLN A 323 18.16 4.01 -13.32
C GLN A 323 19.64 3.62 -13.23
N VAL A 324 19.90 2.36 -12.85
CA VAL A 324 21.25 1.82 -12.62
C VAL A 324 21.41 0.50 -13.36
N SER A 325 22.43 0.41 -14.20
CA SER A 325 22.90 -0.83 -14.84
C SER A 325 23.94 -1.50 -13.95
N LEU A 326 23.93 -2.84 -13.89
CA LEU A 326 24.96 -3.64 -13.21
C LEU A 326 26.20 -3.89 -14.09
N HIS A 327 26.13 -3.59 -15.39
CA HIS A 327 27.25 -3.69 -16.34
C HIS A 327 28.11 -2.44 -16.43
#